data_AF-A0AAD8Y1X9-F1
#
_entry.id   AF-A0AAD8Y1X9-F1
#
_cell.length_a   1.000
_cell.length_b   1.000
_cell.length_c   1.000
_cell.angle_alpha   90.00
_cell.angle_beta   90.00
_cell.angle_gamma   90.00
#
_symmetry.space_group_name_H-M   'P 1'
#
loop_
_entity.id
_entity.type
_entity.pdbx_description
1 polymer ?
#
loop_
_entity_poly.entity_id
_entity_poly.type
_entity_poly.pdbx_seq_one_letter_code
_entity_poly.pdbx_strand_id
1 'polypeptide(L)'
;MTAPPQQLLQLARRASTISITSLTGWTSYKANTDPLHIFWDLDHTILCSVTPLPSDHTANDEKHNDTNGGGEESSLIKPPTIHHFDQIDDDFPYTPLTVANTRTYFRPGAKVALWLCSKLGICHVYTAAQESYTMNILQELDPNKEVFRGVVLHRTGYPRIVRDGKDLTVVMGGGTSNDDDNGGTNTYKKEPNDIRLERAILFDDKVSNFKPQKYENGVSVLPFSEERLNKCLSSTNNSSSSSSSSSSNENYHCVMDNWTAYLQEVKEMARLVGISVWGTVHLSGDVRKVVDWVRKLNEDDNEV
;
A
#
# COMPACT_ATOMS: atom_id res chain seq x y z
N MET A 1 1.47 -4.93 53.05
CA MET A 1 0.51 -5.97 52.60
C MET A 1 0.50 -5.96 51.08
N THR A 2 1.11 -6.95 50.44
CA THR A 2 1.21 -7.07 48.98
C THR A 2 0.01 -7.86 48.45
N ALA A 3 -0.71 -7.34 47.46
CA ALA A 3 -1.82 -8.05 46.85
C ALA A 3 -1.33 -9.35 46.17
N PRO A 4 -2.09 -10.45 46.26
CA PRO A 4 -1.72 -11.70 45.61
C PRO A 4 -1.67 -11.53 44.08
N PRO A 5 -0.71 -12.17 43.37
CA PRO A 5 -0.48 -11.98 41.92
C PRO A 5 -1.72 -12.16 41.05
N GLN A 6 -2.67 -13.00 41.47
CA GLN A 6 -3.93 -13.24 40.76
C GLN A 6 -4.86 -12.02 40.74
N GLN A 7 -4.87 -11.20 41.80
CA GLN A 7 -5.66 -9.97 41.85
C GLN A 7 -5.06 -8.89 40.94
N LEU A 8 -3.72 -8.80 40.85
CA LEU A 8 -3.03 -7.90 39.92
C LEU A 8 -3.32 -8.26 38.46
N LEU A 9 -3.34 -9.55 38.12
CA LEU A 9 -3.67 -10.01 36.77
C LEU A 9 -5.13 -9.70 36.38
N GLN A 10 -6.08 -9.86 37.30
CA GLN A 10 -7.48 -9.51 37.05
C GLN A 10 -7.68 -7.99 36.91
N LEU A 11 -6.97 -7.18 37.70
CA LEU A 11 -7.01 -5.73 37.59
C LEU A 11 -6.41 -5.26 36.25
N ALA A 12 -5.27 -5.84 35.84
CA ALA A 12 -4.65 -5.55 34.55
C ALA A 12 -5.55 -5.92 33.37
N ARG A 13 -6.24 -7.06 33.43
CA ARG A 13 -7.23 -7.46 32.41
C ARG A 13 -8.41 -6.49 32.35
N ARG A 14 -8.97 -6.07 33.49
CA ARG A 14 -10.09 -5.11 33.54
C ARG A 14 -9.69 -3.72 33.08
N ALA A 15 -8.50 -3.24 33.48
CA ALA A 15 -7.95 -1.98 33.01
C ALA A 15 -7.70 -2.02 31.50
N SER A 16 -7.19 -3.14 30.98
CA SER A 16 -6.98 -3.36 29.54
C SER A 16 -8.31 -3.38 28.76
N THR A 17 -9.34 -4.10 29.22
CA THR A 17 -10.64 -4.15 28.51
C THR A 17 -11.36 -2.80 28.50
N ILE A 18 -11.32 -2.04 29.60
CA ILE A 18 -11.91 -0.70 29.66
C ILE A 18 -11.16 0.25 28.71
N SER A 19 -9.83 0.17 28.67
CA SER A 19 -8.99 1.02 27.81
C SER A 19 -9.16 0.70 26.32
N ILE A 20 -9.32 -0.57 25.97
CA ILE A 20 -9.54 -0.97 24.56
C ILE A 20 -10.93 -0.51 24.09
N THR A 21 -11.97 -0.67 24.93
CA THR A 21 -13.34 -0.28 24.55
C THR A 21 -13.50 1.22 24.38
N SER A 22 -12.85 2.03 25.23
CA SER A 22 -12.85 3.48 25.06
C SER A 22 -12.07 3.91 23.82
N LEU A 23 -10.95 3.24 23.51
CA LEU A 23 -10.17 3.52 22.31
C LEU A 23 -10.93 3.16 21.02
N THR A 24 -11.60 2.01 20.98
CA THR A 24 -12.40 1.61 19.81
C THR A 24 -13.62 2.50 19.62
N GLY A 25 -14.29 2.91 20.70
CA GLY A 25 -15.37 3.91 20.65
C GLY A 25 -14.89 5.27 20.14
N TRP A 26 -13.76 5.76 20.65
CA TRP A 26 -13.17 7.04 20.24
C TRP A 26 -12.71 7.04 18.79
N THR A 27 -12.04 5.98 18.35
CA THR A 27 -11.61 5.83 16.94
C THR A 27 -12.80 5.78 15.99
N SER A 28 -13.85 5.01 16.33
CA SER A 28 -15.07 4.97 15.53
C SER A 28 -15.78 6.33 15.48
N TYR A 29 -15.84 7.04 16.61
CA TYR A 29 -16.40 8.39 16.65
C TYR A 29 -15.60 9.37 15.76
N LYS A 30 -14.27 9.37 15.87
CA LYS A 30 -13.39 10.21 15.05
C LYS A 30 -13.46 9.87 13.57
N ALA A 31 -13.46 8.59 13.21
CA ALA A 31 -13.58 8.14 11.82
C ALA A 31 -14.88 8.62 11.14
N ASN A 32 -15.95 8.86 11.91
CA ASN A 32 -17.22 9.36 11.37
C ASN A 32 -17.36 10.89 11.43
N THR A 33 -16.70 11.58 12.36
CA THR A 33 -16.87 13.02 12.59
C THR A 33 -15.73 13.88 12.05
N ASP A 34 -14.52 13.33 12.00
CA ASP A 34 -13.27 14.01 11.65
C ASP A 34 -12.29 12.97 11.07
N PRO A 35 -12.66 12.35 9.92
CA PRO A 35 -11.93 11.22 9.37
C PRO A 35 -10.49 11.60 9.03
N LEU A 36 -9.59 10.64 9.17
CA LEU A 36 -8.26 10.74 8.57
C LEU A 36 -8.39 10.58 7.05
N HIS A 37 -7.77 11.46 6.28
CA HIS A 37 -7.69 11.37 4.82
C HIS A 37 -6.34 10.77 4.44
N ILE A 38 -6.38 9.56 3.88
CA ILE A 38 -5.19 8.75 3.61
C ILE A 38 -4.99 8.69 2.11
N PHE A 39 -3.97 9.39 1.61
CA PHE A 39 -3.61 9.40 0.20
C PHE A 39 -2.55 8.33 -0.06
N TRP A 40 -2.85 7.45 -0.99
CA TRP A 40 -1.97 6.37 -1.42
C TRP A 40 -1.42 6.68 -2.80
N ASP A 41 -0.10 6.63 -2.94
CA ASP A 41 0.49 6.36 -4.25
C ASP A 41 0.28 4.89 -4.65
N LEU A 42 0.34 4.63 -5.95
CA LEU A 42 0.23 3.29 -6.52
C LEU A 42 1.63 2.68 -6.73
N ASP A 43 2.35 3.21 -7.72
CA ASP A 43 3.61 2.68 -8.22
C ASP A 43 4.67 2.68 -7.13
N HIS A 44 5.38 1.56 -6.98
CA HIS A 44 6.40 1.33 -5.95
C HIS A 44 5.94 1.56 -4.50
N THR A 45 4.67 1.85 -4.25
CA THR A 45 4.13 2.03 -2.90
C THR A 45 3.31 0.81 -2.49
N ILE A 46 2.23 0.52 -3.24
CA ILE A 46 1.36 -0.64 -3.01
C ILE A 46 1.46 -1.71 -4.09
N LEU A 47 2.12 -1.42 -5.22
CA LEU A 47 2.28 -2.34 -6.34
C LEU A 47 3.60 -2.11 -7.09
N CYS A 48 3.97 -3.09 -7.91
CA CYS A 48 5.09 -3.01 -8.85
C CYS A 48 4.61 -3.54 -10.20
N SER A 49 4.71 -2.71 -11.24
CA SER A 49 4.46 -3.10 -12.62
C SER A 49 5.76 -3.41 -13.35
N VAL A 50 5.78 -4.50 -14.10
CA VAL A 50 6.93 -4.98 -14.88
C VAL A 50 6.53 -4.99 -16.35
N THR A 51 7.33 -4.29 -17.16
CA THR A 51 7.14 -4.14 -18.61
C THR A 51 8.49 -4.26 -19.32
N PRO A 52 8.60 -5.01 -20.43
CA PRO A 52 7.56 -5.84 -21.05
C PRO A 52 7.13 -6.99 -20.13
N LEU A 53 6.00 -7.64 -20.45
CA LEU A 53 5.60 -8.89 -19.79
C LEU A 53 6.82 -9.82 -19.70
N PRO A 54 7.13 -10.36 -18.51
CA PRO A 54 8.13 -11.41 -18.39
C PRO A 54 7.81 -12.49 -19.41
N SER A 55 8.79 -12.91 -20.20
CA SER A 55 8.59 -13.81 -21.36
C SER A 55 8.25 -15.25 -20.96
N ASP A 56 7.55 -15.46 -19.84
CA ASP A 56 7.45 -16.74 -19.16
C ASP A 56 7.01 -17.87 -20.10
N HIS A 57 7.99 -18.70 -20.44
CA HIS A 57 7.86 -20.02 -21.03
C HIS A 57 7.25 -21.04 -20.04
N THR A 58 6.21 -20.70 -19.27
CA THR A 58 5.40 -21.67 -18.49
C THR A 58 4.16 -20.99 -17.89
N ALA A 59 3.32 -20.36 -18.70
CA ALA A 59 1.97 -19.98 -18.30
C ALA A 59 1.02 -21.20 -18.20
N ASN A 60 1.45 -22.29 -17.57
CA ASN A 60 0.67 -23.50 -17.35
C ASN A 60 0.26 -23.72 -15.88
N ASP A 61 0.58 -22.82 -14.95
CA ASP A 61 0.48 -23.11 -13.51
C ASP A 61 -0.82 -22.71 -12.80
N GLU A 62 -1.90 -22.33 -13.51
CA GLU A 62 -3.20 -22.06 -12.86
C GLU A 62 -4.41 -22.79 -13.48
N LYS A 63 -4.21 -24.06 -13.87
CA LYS A 63 -5.31 -25.04 -13.88
C LYS A 63 -4.89 -26.30 -13.13
N HIS A 64 -4.72 -26.15 -11.82
CA HIS A 64 -4.67 -27.31 -10.92
C HIS A 64 -6.05 -27.97 -10.89
N ASN A 65 -6.24 -28.96 -11.78
CA ASN A 65 -7.22 -30.02 -11.61
C ASN A 65 -6.77 -30.85 -10.42
N ASP A 66 -7.40 -30.66 -9.27
CA ASP A 66 -7.35 -31.58 -8.13
C ASP A 66 -7.87 -32.95 -8.55
N THR A 67 -6.99 -33.81 -9.07
CA THR A 67 -7.28 -35.23 -9.23
C THR A 67 -6.06 -36.07 -8.88
N ASN A 68 -6.09 -36.54 -7.63
CA ASN A 68 -5.61 -37.85 -7.17
C ASN A 68 -4.19 -38.29 -7.55
N GLY A 69 -3.25 -38.16 -6.61
CA GLY A 69 -1.99 -38.90 -6.62
C GLY A 69 -1.26 -38.75 -5.29
N GLY A 70 -1.56 -39.62 -4.34
CA GLY A 70 -0.97 -39.62 -2.99
C GLY A 70 0.53 -39.90 -2.99
N GLY A 71 1.32 -38.84 -3.02
CA GLY A 71 2.68 -38.81 -2.51
C GLY A 71 2.74 -37.72 -1.45
N GLU A 72 2.96 -38.09 -0.19
CA GLU A 72 3.34 -37.18 0.88
C GLU A 72 4.77 -36.66 0.62
N GLU A 73 4.97 -35.94 -0.49
CA GLU A 73 6.10 -35.04 -0.60
C GLU A 73 5.88 -33.97 0.45
N SER A 74 6.75 -34.00 1.46
CA SER A 74 6.84 -33.01 2.52
C SER A 74 6.59 -31.63 1.91
N SER A 75 5.42 -31.07 2.23
CA SER A 75 4.97 -29.75 1.83
C SER A 75 5.85 -28.73 2.55
N LEU A 76 7.11 -28.67 2.14
CA LEU A 76 8.05 -27.65 2.53
C LEU A 76 7.36 -26.31 2.29
N ILE A 77 7.43 -25.47 3.32
CA ILE A 77 6.73 -24.20 3.46
C ILE A 77 7.05 -23.30 2.26
N LYS A 78 6.29 -23.42 1.16
CA LYS A 78 6.43 -22.54 -0.01
C LYS A 78 5.97 -21.14 0.39
N PRO A 79 6.71 -20.07 0.01
CA PRO A 79 6.26 -18.71 0.23
C PRO A 79 4.91 -18.47 -0.46
N PRO A 80 4.07 -17.55 0.04
CA PRO A 80 2.78 -17.27 -0.56
C PRO A 80 2.97 -16.72 -1.97
N THR A 81 2.19 -17.22 -2.93
CA THR A 81 2.17 -16.66 -4.28
C THR A 81 1.75 -15.19 -4.21
N ILE A 82 2.55 -14.32 -4.81
CA ILE A 82 2.20 -12.89 -4.91
C ILE A 82 1.12 -12.73 -5.97
N HIS A 83 -0.01 -12.16 -5.56
CA HIS A 83 -1.09 -11.84 -6.45
C HIS A 83 -0.64 -10.84 -7.51
N HIS A 84 -0.90 -11.16 -8.78
CA HIS A 84 -0.62 -10.31 -9.91
C HIS A 84 -1.75 -10.37 -10.93
N PHE A 85 -1.75 -9.43 -11.87
CA PHE A 85 -2.63 -9.43 -13.03
C PHE A 85 -1.90 -8.78 -14.20
N ASP A 86 -2.29 -9.18 -15.40
CA ASP A 86 -1.75 -8.62 -16.64
C ASP A 86 -2.69 -7.52 -17.14
N GLN A 87 -2.14 -6.37 -17.53
CA GLN A 87 -2.90 -5.22 -18.01
C GLN A 87 -2.23 -4.56 -19.23
N ILE A 88 -3.02 -3.71 -19.91
CA ILE A 88 -2.54 -2.83 -20.96
C ILE A 88 -2.09 -1.52 -20.32
N ASP A 89 -0.87 -1.11 -20.64
CA ASP A 89 -0.27 0.16 -20.28
C ASP A 89 0.02 0.97 -21.54
N ASP A 90 -0.70 2.08 -21.69
CA ASP A 90 -0.68 2.94 -22.88
C ASP A 90 0.62 3.77 -22.99
N ASP A 91 1.46 3.82 -21.94
CA ASP A 91 2.75 4.52 -21.98
C ASP A 91 3.81 3.77 -22.81
N PHE A 92 3.60 2.49 -23.11
CA PHE A 92 4.57 1.66 -23.83
C PHE A 92 4.17 1.46 -25.30
N PRO A 93 5.06 1.80 -26.26
CA PRO A 93 4.76 1.69 -27.68
C PRO A 93 4.80 0.21 -28.13
N TYR A 94 3.65 -0.49 -28.08
CA TYR A 94 3.50 -1.83 -28.65
C TYR A 94 2.14 -2.04 -29.34
N THR A 95 2.17 -2.71 -30.49
CA THR A 95 1.03 -3.18 -31.31
C THR A 95 0.66 -4.63 -30.96
N PRO A 96 -0.62 -5.08 -30.98
CA PRO A 96 -1.91 -4.38 -31.11
C PRO A 96 -2.57 -4.08 -29.74
N LEU A 97 -3.49 -3.10 -29.69
CA LEU A 97 -4.26 -2.56 -28.53
C LEU A 97 -5.06 -3.59 -27.69
N THR A 98 -4.85 -4.90 -27.88
CA THR A 98 -5.67 -5.97 -27.31
C THR A 98 -4.89 -6.98 -26.48
N VAL A 99 -3.55 -6.85 -26.40
CA VAL A 99 -2.70 -7.80 -25.66
C VAL A 99 -2.09 -7.07 -24.47
N ALA A 100 -2.20 -7.66 -23.28
CA ALA A 100 -1.54 -7.14 -22.09
C ALA A 100 -0.02 -7.03 -22.34
N ASN A 101 0.58 -5.94 -21.91
CA ASN A 101 2.01 -5.64 -22.08
C ASN A 101 2.74 -5.45 -20.74
N THR A 102 1.98 -5.36 -19.65
CA THR A 102 2.50 -5.06 -18.32
C THR A 102 1.91 -6.02 -17.29
N ARG A 103 2.77 -6.65 -16.48
CA ARG A 103 2.33 -7.48 -15.35
C ARG A 103 2.45 -6.68 -14.07
N THR A 104 1.39 -6.64 -13.28
CA THR A 104 1.33 -5.82 -12.06
C THR A 104 1.16 -6.71 -10.85
N TYR A 105 2.12 -6.60 -9.92
CA TYR A 105 2.16 -7.37 -8.69
C TYR A 105 1.73 -6.48 -7.53
N PHE A 106 0.77 -6.94 -6.72
CA PHE A 106 0.44 -6.24 -5.49
C PHE A 106 1.49 -6.52 -4.42
N ARG A 107 1.89 -5.49 -3.70
CA ARG A 107 2.80 -5.62 -2.58
C ARG A 107 2.18 -6.54 -1.51
N PRO A 108 2.94 -7.49 -0.95
CA PRO A 108 2.45 -8.35 0.13
C PRO A 108 1.80 -7.56 1.27
N GLY A 109 0.56 -7.92 1.61
CA GLY A 109 -0.23 -7.25 2.65
C GLY A 109 -0.95 -5.97 2.22
N ALA A 110 -0.75 -5.46 1.00
CA ALA A 110 -1.37 -4.20 0.55
C ALA A 110 -2.91 -4.24 0.59
N LYS A 111 -3.54 -5.29 0.05
CA LYS A 111 -5.02 -5.44 0.08
C LYS A 111 -5.57 -5.38 1.51
N VAL A 112 -4.92 -6.04 2.47
CA VAL A 112 -5.32 -6.03 3.90
C VAL A 112 -5.08 -4.66 4.53
N ALA A 113 -3.93 -4.04 4.28
CA ALA A 113 -3.60 -2.73 4.80
C ALA A 113 -4.58 -1.66 4.32
N LEU A 114 -4.91 -1.66 3.03
CA LEU A 114 -5.89 -0.78 2.42
C LEU A 114 -7.28 -0.97 3.02
N TRP A 115 -7.73 -2.22 3.17
CA TRP A 115 -9.01 -2.51 3.82
C TRP A 115 -9.06 -2.03 5.28
N LEU A 116 -7.98 -2.23 6.04
CA LEU A 116 -7.89 -1.72 7.42
C LEU A 116 -7.93 -0.18 7.44
N CYS A 117 -7.15 0.47 6.59
CA CYS A 117 -7.10 1.93 6.51
C CYS A 117 -8.43 2.52 6.06
N SER A 118 -9.18 1.84 5.20
CA SER A 118 -10.52 2.28 4.78
C SER A 118 -11.54 2.23 5.92
N LYS A 119 -11.31 1.46 6.99
CA LYS A 119 -12.13 1.51 8.22
C LYS A 119 -11.71 2.63 9.18
N LEU A 120 -10.46 3.10 9.09
CA LEU A 120 -9.90 4.13 9.96
C LEU A 120 -10.12 5.56 9.43
N GLY A 121 -10.34 5.70 8.13
CA GLY A 121 -10.46 6.98 7.45
C GLY A 121 -10.99 6.86 6.02
N ILE A 122 -10.83 7.93 5.26
CA ILE A 122 -11.18 7.99 3.84
C ILE A 122 -9.89 7.77 3.05
N CYS A 123 -9.82 6.68 2.27
CA CYS A 123 -8.69 6.40 1.40
C CYS A 123 -8.89 7.07 0.05
N HIS A 124 -7.83 7.73 -0.42
CA HIS A 124 -7.72 8.42 -1.69
C HIS A 124 -6.59 7.78 -2.49
N VAL A 125 -6.69 7.83 -3.82
CA VAL A 125 -5.58 7.52 -4.71
C VAL A 125 -4.98 8.82 -5.21
N TYR A 126 -3.66 8.94 -5.12
CA TYR A 126 -2.93 10.06 -5.67
C TYR A 126 -1.67 9.56 -6.38
N THR A 127 -1.78 9.30 -7.68
CA THR A 127 -0.72 8.69 -8.50
C THR A 127 -0.24 9.61 -9.60
N ALA A 128 1.04 9.46 -9.97
CA ALA A 128 1.61 10.09 -11.16
C ALA A 128 1.28 9.33 -12.46
N ALA A 129 0.60 8.19 -12.40
CA ALA A 129 0.24 7.40 -13.55
C ALA A 129 -0.92 8.01 -14.37
N GLN A 130 -1.10 7.50 -15.60
CA GLN A 130 -2.20 7.85 -16.49
C GLN A 130 -3.55 7.32 -15.97
N GLU A 131 -4.64 7.92 -16.46
CA GLU A 131 -6.01 7.52 -16.08
C GLU A 131 -6.32 6.06 -16.40
N SER A 132 -6.05 5.61 -17.63
CA SER A 132 -6.35 4.23 -18.07
C SER A 132 -5.65 3.19 -17.20
N TYR A 133 -4.34 3.36 -17.00
CA TYR A 133 -3.55 2.54 -16.09
C TYR A 133 -4.12 2.52 -14.65
N THR A 134 -4.45 3.70 -14.12
CA THR A 134 -5.02 3.84 -12.78
C THR A 134 -6.35 3.09 -12.65
N MET A 135 -7.24 3.21 -13.64
CA MET A 135 -8.57 2.59 -13.60
C MET A 135 -8.49 1.06 -13.71
N ASN A 136 -7.57 0.53 -14.52
CA ASN A 136 -7.32 -0.91 -14.60
C ASN A 136 -6.88 -1.49 -13.25
N ILE A 137 -5.97 -0.81 -12.55
CA ILE A 137 -5.56 -1.20 -11.20
C ILE A 137 -6.73 -1.14 -10.22
N LEU A 138 -7.53 -0.07 -10.24
CA LEU A 138 -8.65 0.07 -9.31
C LEU A 138 -9.75 -0.96 -9.55
N GLN A 139 -9.96 -1.36 -10.80
CA GLN A 139 -10.89 -2.44 -11.13
C GLN A 139 -10.48 -3.77 -10.48
N GLU A 140 -9.18 -4.06 -10.42
CA GLU A 140 -8.65 -5.27 -9.79
C GLU A 140 -8.52 -5.14 -8.26
N LEU A 141 -8.13 -3.96 -7.78
CA LEU A 141 -7.82 -3.71 -6.37
C LEU A 141 -9.07 -3.43 -5.52
N ASP A 142 -10.05 -2.72 -6.08
CA ASP A 142 -11.27 -2.29 -5.38
C ASP A 142 -12.50 -2.29 -6.33
N PRO A 143 -12.92 -3.47 -6.85
CA PRO A 143 -14.00 -3.58 -7.83
C PRO A 143 -15.33 -3.01 -7.32
N ASN A 144 -15.56 -3.08 -6.00
CA ASN A 144 -16.79 -2.60 -5.36
C ASN A 144 -16.71 -1.15 -4.89
N LYS A 145 -15.56 -0.49 -5.05
CA LYS A 145 -15.30 0.89 -4.57
C LYS A 145 -15.54 1.06 -3.07
N GLU A 146 -15.20 0.04 -2.28
CA GLU A 146 -15.37 0.04 -0.83
C GLU A 146 -14.13 0.57 -0.09
N VAL A 147 -12.95 0.44 -0.70
CA VAL A 147 -11.67 0.87 -0.13
C VAL A 147 -11.43 2.34 -0.42
N PHE A 148 -11.40 2.73 -1.70
CA PHE A 148 -11.10 4.08 -2.14
C PHE A 148 -12.37 4.91 -2.29
N ARG A 149 -12.96 5.25 -1.14
CA ARG A 149 -14.16 6.10 -1.05
C ARG A 149 -13.88 7.59 -1.30
N GLY A 150 -12.61 7.97 -1.32
CA GLY A 150 -12.16 9.33 -1.59
C GLY A 150 -12.03 9.63 -3.09
N VAL A 151 -11.27 10.69 -3.38
CA VAL A 151 -10.92 11.06 -4.75
C VAL A 151 -9.80 10.19 -5.32
N VAL A 152 -9.83 10.01 -6.64
CA VAL A 152 -8.76 9.41 -7.43
C VAL A 152 -8.12 10.52 -8.25
N LEU A 153 -6.86 10.82 -7.97
CA LEU A 153 -6.07 11.84 -8.65
C LEU A 153 -4.96 11.16 -9.45
N HIS A 154 -4.90 11.44 -10.76
CA HIS A 154 -3.93 10.90 -11.70
C HIS A 154 -3.37 12.03 -12.58
N ARG A 155 -2.25 11.80 -13.28
CA ARG A 155 -1.56 12.88 -14.02
C ARG A 155 -2.39 13.48 -15.15
N THR A 156 -3.34 12.73 -15.73
CA THR A 156 -4.20 13.25 -16.80
C THR A 156 -5.05 14.43 -16.32
N GLY A 157 -5.61 14.32 -15.10
CA GLY A 157 -6.38 15.42 -14.49
C GLY A 157 -5.51 16.46 -13.78
N TYR A 158 -4.32 16.05 -13.30
CA TYR A 158 -3.44 16.89 -12.50
C TYR A 158 -1.98 16.81 -12.97
N PRO A 159 -1.64 17.31 -14.17
CA PRO A 159 -0.32 17.09 -14.79
C PRO A 159 0.86 17.68 -13.99
N ARG A 160 0.60 18.70 -13.17
CA ARG A 160 1.63 19.35 -12.33
C ARG A 160 2.27 18.38 -11.32
N ILE A 161 1.62 17.27 -10.99
CA ILE A 161 2.07 16.32 -9.97
C ILE A 161 3.42 15.70 -10.29
N VAL A 162 3.73 15.55 -11.57
CA VAL A 162 4.99 14.97 -12.06
C VAL A 162 6.17 15.91 -11.80
N ARG A 163 5.93 17.24 -11.84
CA ARG A 163 6.99 18.24 -11.71
C ARG A 163 7.06 18.86 -10.32
N ASP A 164 5.90 19.19 -9.77
CA ASP A 164 5.78 20.04 -8.57
C ASP A 164 5.56 19.21 -7.30
N GLY A 165 5.27 17.91 -7.44
CA GLY A 165 4.91 16.99 -6.36
C GLY A 165 3.40 16.91 -6.13
N LYS A 166 2.99 16.15 -5.12
CA LYS A 166 1.57 15.81 -4.85
C LYS A 166 0.98 16.77 -3.83
N ASP A 167 0.32 17.81 -4.34
CA ASP A 167 -0.28 18.84 -3.49
C ASP A 167 -1.66 18.41 -2.96
N LEU A 168 -1.72 18.09 -1.67
CA LEU A 168 -2.95 17.69 -1.00
C LEU A 168 -4.02 18.80 -0.95
N THR A 169 -3.64 20.08 -1.11
CA THR A 169 -4.58 21.20 -1.09
C THR A 169 -5.55 21.20 -2.27
N VAL A 170 -5.19 20.51 -3.36
CA VAL A 170 -6.00 20.35 -4.57
C VAL A 170 -7.37 19.74 -4.26
N VAL A 171 -7.47 18.89 -3.24
CA VAL A 171 -8.73 18.25 -2.82
C VAL A 171 -9.50 19.09 -1.81
N MET A 172 -8.87 20.11 -1.22
CA MET A 172 -9.40 20.91 -0.11
C MET A 172 -10.19 22.12 -0.56
N GLY A 173 -10.13 22.49 -1.84
CA GLY A 173 -10.69 23.75 -2.29
C GLY A 173 -10.95 23.76 -3.78
N GLY A 174 -12.19 23.44 -4.17
CA GLY A 174 -12.69 23.96 -5.43
C GLY A 174 -12.77 25.49 -5.34
N GLY A 175 -12.00 26.19 -6.17
CA GLY A 175 -12.12 27.64 -6.32
C GLY A 175 -10.79 28.38 -6.45
N THR A 176 -10.04 28.12 -7.51
CA THR A 176 -9.30 29.16 -8.26
C THR A 176 -8.88 28.57 -9.60
N SER A 177 -9.86 28.22 -10.42
CA SER A 177 -9.69 28.33 -11.87
C SER A 177 -9.69 29.82 -12.21
N ASN A 178 -8.54 30.47 -12.02
CA ASN A 178 -8.14 31.47 -12.98
C ASN A 178 -7.64 30.68 -14.21
N ASP A 179 -8.09 31.09 -15.39
CA ASP A 179 -7.69 30.63 -16.73
C ASP A 179 -8.79 29.85 -17.48
N ASP A 180 -9.57 30.66 -18.21
CA ASP A 180 -9.88 30.57 -19.64
C ASP A 180 -10.78 29.44 -20.19
N ASP A 181 -11.98 29.87 -20.59
CA ASP A 181 -12.68 29.52 -21.84
C ASP A 181 -12.25 28.21 -22.53
N ASN A 182 -12.91 27.09 -22.21
CA ASN A 182 -13.63 26.35 -23.24
C ASN A 182 -14.63 25.33 -22.66
N GLY A 183 -15.80 25.26 -23.30
CA GLY A 183 -16.99 24.58 -22.82
C GLY A 183 -16.88 23.06 -22.69
N GLY A 184 -17.32 22.53 -21.55
CA GLY A 184 -17.48 21.12 -21.28
C GLY A 184 -18.04 20.89 -19.88
N THR A 185 -19.30 21.23 -19.66
CA THR A 185 -19.99 21.11 -18.36
C THR A 185 -20.22 19.65 -17.97
N ASN A 186 -19.32 19.07 -17.18
CA ASN A 186 -19.63 17.95 -16.30
C ASN A 186 -19.81 18.49 -14.87
N THR A 187 -21.07 18.69 -14.51
CA THR A 187 -21.50 19.22 -13.21
C THR A 187 -21.33 18.15 -12.13
N TYR A 188 -20.11 17.94 -11.64
CA TYR A 188 -19.88 17.18 -10.41
C TYR A 188 -20.42 18.00 -9.23
N LYS A 189 -21.47 17.51 -8.56
CA LYS A 189 -21.97 18.07 -7.30
C LYS A 189 -20.84 18.04 -6.27
N LYS A 190 -20.25 19.21 -6.02
CA LYS A 190 -19.22 19.46 -5.01
C LYS A 190 -19.86 19.39 -3.62
N GLU A 191 -19.65 18.30 -2.89
CA GLU A 191 -20.00 18.25 -1.47
C GLU A 191 -18.95 18.99 -0.63
N PRO A 192 -19.35 19.75 0.41
CA PRO A 192 -18.52 20.75 1.08
C PRO A 192 -17.74 20.19 2.29
N ASN A 193 -17.19 18.99 2.19
CA ASN A 193 -16.27 18.51 3.22
C ASN A 193 -14.86 18.97 2.85
N ASP A 194 -14.56 20.22 3.20
CA ASP A 194 -13.20 20.77 3.11
C ASP A 194 -12.26 19.84 3.88
N ILE A 195 -11.47 19.08 3.13
CA ILE A 195 -10.43 18.24 3.70
C ILE A 195 -9.44 19.16 4.40
N ARG A 196 -9.13 18.88 5.66
CA ARG A 196 -8.16 19.66 6.43
C ARG A 196 -6.76 19.05 6.26
N LEU A 197 -5.75 19.87 5.98
CA LEU A 197 -4.34 19.42 5.91
C LEU A 197 -3.91 18.72 7.20
N GLU A 198 -4.40 19.15 8.36
CA GLU A 198 -4.05 18.51 9.64
C GLU A 198 -4.57 17.07 9.75
N ARG A 199 -5.48 16.66 8.87
CA ARG A 199 -6.06 15.31 8.82
C ARG A 199 -5.67 14.55 7.57
N ALA A 200 -4.78 15.07 6.74
CA ALA A 200 -4.37 14.46 5.49
C ALA A 200 -2.95 13.88 5.60
N ILE A 201 -2.78 12.62 5.22
CA ILE A 201 -1.47 11.94 5.17
C ILE A 201 -1.24 11.35 3.79
N LEU A 202 -0.01 11.43 3.29
CA LEU A 202 0.39 10.89 1.99
C LEU A 202 1.44 9.78 2.19
N PHE A 203 1.12 8.58 1.71
CA PHE A 203 2.04 7.45 1.59
C PHE A 203 2.57 7.38 0.16
N ASP A 204 3.89 7.55 0.02
CA ASP A 204 4.57 7.61 -1.28
C ASP A 204 6.02 7.15 -1.12
N ASP A 205 6.58 6.50 -2.13
CA ASP A 205 8.00 6.12 -2.13
C ASP A 205 8.92 7.29 -2.49
N LYS A 206 8.42 8.30 -3.21
CA LYS A 206 9.21 9.45 -3.67
C LYS A 206 9.04 10.64 -2.74
N VAL A 207 10.08 10.91 -1.94
CA VAL A 207 10.13 12.04 -1.01
C VAL A 207 9.88 13.39 -1.67
N SER A 208 10.28 13.57 -2.94
CA SER A 208 10.02 14.79 -3.71
C SER A 208 8.53 15.13 -3.83
N ASN A 209 7.65 14.12 -3.80
CA ASN A 209 6.20 14.31 -3.88
C ASN A 209 5.64 15.03 -2.64
N PHE A 210 6.37 15.05 -1.53
CA PHE A 210 5.94 15.71 -0.29
C PHE A 210 6.28 17.20 -0.22
N LYS A 211 7.02 17.72 -1.21
CA LYS A 211 7.49 19.11 -1.23
C LYS A 211 6.38 20.16 -1.07
N PRO A 212 5.18 20.02 -1.69
CA PRO A 212 4.11 21.01 -1.54
C PRO A 212 3.65 21.20 -0.08
N GLN A 213 3.70 20.15 0.73
CA GLN A 213 3.35 20.16 2.16
C GLN A 213 4.56 20.42 3.06
N LYS A 214 5.70 20.88 2.50
CA LYS A 214 6.97 21.03 3.24
C LYS A 214 7.34 19.76 4.01
N TYR A 215 7.03 18.59 3.44
CA TYR A 215 7.26 17.28 4.05
C TYR A 215 6.46 16.97 5.32
N GLU A 216 5.58 17.85 5.81
CA GLU A 216 4.87 17.67 7.10
C GLU A 216 3.82 16.55 7.06
N ASN A 217 3.26 16.27 5.89
CA ASN A 217 2.18 15.29 5.70
C ASN A 217 2.62 14.00 5.00
N GLY A 218 3.88 13.92 4.58
CA GLY A 218 4.41 12.82 3.78
C GLY A 218 5.11 11.78 4.64
N VAL A 219 4.76 10.52 4.44
CA VAL A 219 5.47 9.37 5.00
C VAL A 219 6.12 8.60 3.87
N SER A 220 7.45 8.63 3.85
CA SER A 220 8.24 7.85 2.90
C SER A 220 7.97 6.36 3.11
N VAL A 221 7.61 5.69 2.04
CA VAL A 221 7.43 4.24 1.99
C VAL A 221 8.69 3.65 1.37
N LEU A 222 9.12 2.50 1.88
CA LEU A 222 10.19 1.76 1.20
C LEU A 222 9.70 1.34 -0.19
N PRO A 223 10.38 1.72 -1.29
CA PRO A 223 9.91 1.44 -2.64
C PRO A 223 9.80 -0.07 -2.86
N PHE A 224 8.65 -0.54 -3.30
CA PHE A 224 8.44 -1.90 -3.80
C PHE A 224 8.94 -1.99 -5.24
N SER A 225 10.26 -2.03 -5.36
CA SER A 225 10.97 -2.13 -6.64
C SER A 225 10.93 -3.54 -7.21
N GLU A 226 11.26 -3.66 -8.50
CA GLU A 226 11.42 -4.95 -9.17
C GLU A 226 12.45 -5.85 -8.46
N GLU A 227 13.54 -5.27 -7.93
CA GLU A 227 14.53 -6.02 -7.16
C GLU A 227 13.92 -6.70 -5.92
N ARG A 228 13.06 -5.99 -5.18
CA ARG A 228 12.40 -6.53 -3.98
C ARG A 228 11.31 -7.52 -4.36
N LEU A 229 10.57 -7.24 -5.43
CA LEU A 229 9.63 -8.19 -6.01
C LEU A 229 10.34 -9.50 -6.38
N ASN A 230 11.48 -9.42 -7.07
CA ASN A 230 12.25 -10.59 -7.46
C ASN A 230 12.75 -11.37 -6.25
N LYS A 231 13.16 -10.71 -5.15
CA LYS A 231 13.47 -11.40 -3.88
C LYS A 231 12.29 -12.17 -3.29
N CYS A 232 11.06 -11.71 -3.51
CA CYS A 232 9.87 -12.44 -3.08
C CYS A 232 9.48 -13.57 -4.05
N LEU A 233 9.73 -13.39 -5.35
CA LEU A 233 9.36 -14.35 -6.39
C LEU A 233 10.39 -15.46 -6.63
N SER A 234 11.66 -15.24 -6.26
CA SER A 234 12.82 -16.06 -6.63
C SER A 234 12.68 -17.54 -6.26
N SER A 235 11.98 -18.30 -7.09
CA SER A 235 11.95 -19.74 -7.09
C SER A 235 13.08 -20.21 -8.00
N THR A 236 14.22 -20.58 -7.40
CA THR A 236 15.12 -21.67 -7.81
C THR A 236 15.32 -21.93 -9.32
N ASN A 237 15.46 -20.91 -10.19
CA ASN A 237 15.61 -21.14 -11.64
C ASN A 237 16.97 -20.75 -12.24
N ASN A 238 17.94 -20.31 -11.43
CA ASN A 238 19.27 -19.94 -11.93
C ASN A 238 20.44 -20.84 -11.50
N SER A 239 20.19 -22.03 -10.96
CA SER A 239 21.25 -23.03 -10.70
C SER A 239 21.48 -23.94 -11.91
N SER A 240 21.66 -23.35 -13.10
CA SER A 240 22.24 -24.05 -14.26
C SER A 240 23.76 -23.96 -14.21
N SER A 241 24.39 -24.61 -13.23
CA SER A 241 25.79 -25.09 -13.36
C SER A 241 26.19 -26.04 -12.22
N SER A 242 26.26 -27.32 -12.60
CA SER A 242 27.25 -28.32 -12.15
C SER A 242 27.42 -28.60 -10.64
N SER A 243 26.66 -29.61 -10.19
CA SER A 243 27.14 -30.79 -9.46
C SER A 243 28.02 -30.59 -8.21
N SER A 244 27.38 -30.65 -7.03
CA SER A 244 27.88 -31.42 -5.88
C SER A 244 26.75 -31.73 -4.90
N SER A 245 26.83 -32.90 -4.27
CA SER A 245 25.80 -33.64 -3.51
C SER A 245 25.40 -33.03 -2.15
N SER A 246 25.25 -31.70 -2.06
CA SER A 246 24.83 -30.95 -0.86
C SER A 246 23.50 -30.20 -1.04
N SER A 247 22.61 -30.73 -1.89
CA SER A 247 21.46 -30.00 -2.46
C SER A 247 20.29 -29.71 -1.51
N SER A 248 20.21 -30.35 -0.34
CA SER A 248 19.08 -30.15 0.57
C SER A 248 19.17 -28.83 1.36
N ASN A 249 20.38 -28.38 1.70
CA ASN A 249 20.57 -27.18 2.52
C ASN A 249 20.40 -25.88 1.70
N GLU A 250 20.84 -25.87 0.44
CA GLU A 250 20.76 -24.68 -0.42
C GLU A 250 19.31 -24.28 -0.73
N ASN A 251 18.43 -25.26 -0.95
CA ASN A 251 17.01 -25.01 -1.20
C ASN A 251 16.32 -24.38 0.03
N TYR A 252 16.67 -24.81 1.24
CA TYR A 252 16.11 -24.26 2.47
C TYR A 252 16.49 -22.78 2.67
N HIS A 253 17.74 -22.42 2.39
CA HIS A 253 18.19 -21.03 2.46
C HIS A 253 17.41 -20.13 1.49
N CYS A 254 17.26 -20.54 0.23
CA CYS A 254 16.50 -19.78 -0.77
C CYS A 254 15.04 -19.58 -0.34
N VAL A 255 14.37 -20.63 0.16
CA VAL A 255 12.99 -20.53 0.65
C VAL A 255 12.88 -19.56 1.83
N MET A 256 13.83 -19.61 2.77
CA MET A 256 13.85 -18.70 3.92
C MET A 256 14.12 -17.25 3.53
N ASP A 257 14.96 -17.01 2.53
CA ASP A 257 15.23 -15.67 2.00
C ASP A 257 13.96 -15.08 1.36
N ASN A 258 13.23 -15.87 0.57
CA ASN A 258 11.95 -15.44 -0.03
C ASN A 258 10.89 -15.12 1.03
N TRP A 259 10.75 -15.98 2.05
CA TRP A 259 9.86 -15.71 3.18
C TRP A 259 10.25 -14.44 3.93
N THR A 260 11.55 -14.24 4.14
CA THR A 260 12.07 -13.05 4.81
C THR A 260 11.74 -11.80 4.01
N ALA A 261 11.96 -11.81 2.69
CA ALA A 261 11.59 -10.70 1.80
C ALA A 261 10.07 -10.43 1.84
N TYR A 262 9.24 -11.48 1.74
CA TYR A 262 7.78 -11.35 1.81
C TYR A 262 7.34 -10.73 3.14
N LEU A 263 7.88 -11.20 4.27
CA LEU A 263 7.55 -10.69 5.60
C LEU A 263 8.04 -9.25 5.81
N GLN A 264 9.14 -8.84 5.18
CA GLN A 264 9.59 -7.45 5.18
C GLN A 264 8.57 -6.54 4.47
N GLU A 265 7.98 -6.98 3.37
CA GLU A 265 6.89 -6.22 2.72
C GLU A 265 5.63 -6.13 3.58
N VAL A 266 5.24 -7.24 4.22
CA VAL A 266 4.11 -7.24 5.17
C VAL A 266 4.38 -6.33 6.35
N LYS A 267 5.61 -6.32 6.89
CA LYS A 267 6.03 -5.43 7.98
C LYS A 267 5.90 -3.96 7.57
N GLU A 268 6.29 -3.62 6.33
CA GLU A 268 6.15 -2.25 5.83
C GLU A 268 4.67 -1.85 5.72
N MET A 269 3.81 -2.71 5.18
CA MET A 269 2.36 -2.44 5.12
C MET A 269 1.73 -2.32 6.51
N ALA A 270 2.15 -3.15 7.47
CA ALA A 270 1.73 -3.04 8.86
C ALA A 270 2.18 -1.73 9.52
N ARG A 271 3.38 -1.23 9.17
CA ARG A 271 3.87 0.09 9.61
C ARG A 271 2.92 1.20 9.17
N LEU A 272 2.52 1.22 7.89
CA LEU A 272 1.61 2.26 7.36
C LEU A 272 0.21 2.21 8.00
N VAL A 273 -0.30 1.01 8.27
CA VAL A 273 -1.53 0.83 9.07
C VAL A 273 -1.34 1.39 10.48
N GLY A 274 -0.22 1.09 11.14
CA GLY A 274 0.09 1.59 12.48
C GLY A 274 0.14 3.11 12.55
N ILE A 275 0.75 3.75 11.55
CA ILE A 275 0.77 5.22 11.40
C ILE A 275 -0.64 5.76 11.21
N SER A 276 -1.48 5.10 10.41
CA SER A 276 -2.87 5.50 10.18
C SER A 276 -3.71 5.37 11.45
N VAL A 277 -3.57 4.27 12.19
CA VAL A 277 -4.21 4.08 13.51
C VAL A 277 -3.78 5.21 14.45
N TRP A 278 -2.48 5.50 14.52
CA TRP A 278 -1.94 6.57 15.38
C TRP A 278 -2.49 7.95 14.98
N GLY A 279 -2.54 8.26 13.68
CA GLY A 279 -3.14 9.48 13.15
C GLY A 279 -4.63 9.63 13.48
N THR A 280 -5.37 8.52 13.57
CA THR A 280 -6.78 8.52 13.98
C THR A 280 -6.96 8.71 15.50
N VAL A 281 -6.11 8.10 16.33
CA VAL A 281 -6.24 8.18 17.81
C VAL A 281 -5.60 9.42 18.42
N HIS A 282 -4.66 10.08 17.72
CA HIS A 282 -3.87 11.15 18.31
C HIS A 282 -4.74 12.31 18.79
N LEU A 283 -4.57 12.71 20.06
CA LEU A 283 -5.47 13.66 20.75
C LEU A 283 -5.55 15.03 20.06
N SER A 284 -4.47 15.50 19.43
CA SER A 284 -4.50 16.80 18.74
C SER A 284 -5.29 16.79 17.44
N GLY A 285 -5.62 15.61 16.89
CA GLY A 285 -6.10 15.45 15.52
C GLY A 285 -5.06 15.77 14.45
N ASP A 286 -4.02 16.55 14.74
CA ASP A 286 -2.98 16.88 13.76
C ASP A 286 -2.03 15.70 13.43
N VAL A 287 -2.16 15.15 12.22
CA VAL A 287 -1.36 14.01 11.74
C VAL A 287 0.11 14.39 11.50
N ARG A 288 0.43 15.67 11.32
CA ARG A 288 1.82 16.10 11.10
C ARG A 288 2.70 15.78 12.30
N LYS A 289 2.14 15.84 13.51
CA LYS A 289 2.84 15.42 14.74
C LYS A 289 3.18 13.92 14.74
N VAL A 290 2.30 13.11 14.16
CA VAL A 290 2.53 11.66 14.00
C VAL A 290 3.63 11.43 12.97
N VAL A 291 3.57 12.12 11.83
CA VAL A 291 4.60 12.03 10.78
C VAL A 291 5.97 12.46 11.32
N ASP A 292 6.04 13.58 12.04
CA ASP A 292 7.28 14.07 12.65
C ASP A 292 7.84 13.09 13.68
N TRP A 293 6.98 12.43 14.46
CA TRP A 293 7.41 11.39 15.40
C TRP A 293 7.99 10.17 14.69
N VAL A 294 7.33 9.69 13.63
CA VAL A 294 7.83 8.57 12.80
C VAL A 294 9.17 8.92 12.16
N ARG A 295 9.34 10.15 11.68
CA ARG A 295 10.59 10.60 11.06
C ARG A 295 11.76 10.53 12.04
N LYS A 296 11.56 11.02 13.27
CA LYS A 296 12.58 10.98 14.33
C LYS A 296 12.98 9.54 14.68
N LEU A 297 12.01 8.62 14.77
CA LEU A 297 12.32 7.20 15.00
C LEU A 297 13.23 6.61 13.91
N ASN A 298 13.00 7.00 12.65
CA ASN A 298 13.83 6.52 11.55
C ASN A 298 15.22 7.19 11.51
N GLU A 299 15.36 8.41 12.04
CA GLU A 299 16.67 9.08 12.17
C GLU A 299 17.54 8.34 13.21
N ASP A 300 16.96 7.96 14.34
CA ASP A 300 17.64 7.22 15.41
C ASP A 300 18.14 5.84 14.94
N ASP A 301 17.38 5.15 14.08
CA ASP A 301 17.76 3.84 13.52
C ASP A 301 18.96 3.92 12.55
N ASN A 302 19.27 5.10 11.99
CA ASN A 302 20.39 5.30 11.05
C ASN A 302 21.69 5.75 11.73
N GLU A 303 21.65 6.07 13.04
CA GLU A 303 22.85 6.47 13.80
C GLU A 303 23.57 5.30 14.49
N VAL A 304 23.09 4.07 14.31
CA VAL A 304 23.64 2.83 14.90
C VAL A 304 24.42 2.01 13.88
#